data_AF-A0A453E2J5-F1
#
_entry.id   AF-A0A453E2J5-F1
#
_cell.length_a   1.000
_cell.length_b   1.000
_cell.length_c   1.000
_cell.angle_alpha   90.00
_cell.angle_beta   90.00
_cell.angle_gamma   90.00
#
_symmetry.space_group_name_H-M   'P 1'
#
loop_
_entity.id
_entity.type
_entity.pdbx_description
1 polymer ?
#
loop_
_entity_poly.entity_id
_entity_poly.type
_entity_poly.pdbx_seq_one_letter_code
_entity_poly.pdbx_strand_id
1 'polypeptide(L)'
;MALLQKPTQSRRLSLRFSKQLKEQDYWLEVGKIHAILGVEELTKEFLPLDRVISLYLRSNLKDAGENILGERSEIDYVSVLNRNLPRDIRVIGWCPVAADFLARFSCLGREYKYLFWKRALDVSKMQKAAFKFIGEHDFRNFCKMDAANVSNYKRYITDFNISACDQRSNHDELWSMNIRGSAFLWHQVRCMAAVLFFVGQGLESPCVVDSLLDITKTPRKPQYTMAPELPLILRSCLFDGVSFMCSSDASQALIEHLKDEHHQYMLQAAIFDEALTCLSIPEPNPLEHPKKKRKHIPLLSREAEPSYEERRARVKAKSANV
;
A
#
# COMPACT_ATOMS: atom_id res chain seq x y z
N MET A 1 0.63 27.88 48.23
CA MET A 1 -0.36 26.78 48.37
C MET A 1 -0.39 26.00 47.08
N ALA A 2 0.15 24.78 47.12
CA ALA A 2 0.10 23.84 46.01
C ALA A 2 -1.34 23.38 45.77
N LEU A 3 -1.86 23.60 44.57
CA LEU A 3 -2.99 22.84 44.04
C LEU A 3 -2.45 21.95 42.92
N LEU A 4 -2.08 20.74 43.33
CA LEU A 4 -1.80 19.60 42.47
C LEU A 4 -3.01 19.35 41.56
N GLN A 5 -2.96 19.84 40.31
CA GLN A 5 -3.85 19.34 39.26
C GLN A 5 -3.36 17.95 38.86
N LYS A 6 -4.20 16.96 39.18
CA LYS A 6 -4.00 15.52 38.91
C LYS A 6 -3.65 15.27 37.42
N PRO A 7 -2.85 14.23 37.11
CA PRO A 7 -2.48 13.91 35.74
C PRO A 7 -3.72 13.51 34.92
N THR A 8 -3.98 14.23 33.84
CA THR A 8 -5.04 13.91 32.88
C THR A 8 -4.66 12.62 32.12
N GLN A 9 -5.41 11.54 32.31
CA GLN A 9 -5.15 10.24 31.66
C GLN A 9 -5.25 10.36 30.13
N SER A 10 -4.17 10.03 29.42
CA SER A 10 -4.14 9.82 27.97
C SER A 10 -4.51 8.38 27.63
N ARG A 11 -5.37 8.14 26.64
CA ARG A 11 -5.71 6.79 26.15
C ARG A 11 -5.22 6.58 24.73
N ARG A 12 -4.87 5.33 24.40
CA ARG A 12 -4.48 4.96 23.04
C ARG A 12 -5.73 4.65 22.21
N LEU A 13 -5.90 5.36 21.09
CA LEU A 13 -6.98 5.18 20.13
C LEU A 13 -6.40 4.75 18.78
N SER A 14 -7.08 3.84 18.08
CA SER A 14 -6.75 3.51 16.70
C SER A 14 -7.70 4.21 15.73
N LEU A 15 -7.17 4.83 14.69
CA LEU A 15 -7.90 5.62 13.69
C LEU A 15 -7.81 4.98 12.31
N ARG A 16 -8.92 5.00 11.57
CA ARG A 16 -9.02 4.52 10.18
C ARG A 16 -8.99 5.69 9.19
N PHE A 17 -8.11 5.62 8.20
CA PHE A 17 -7.90 6.66 7.18
C PHE A 17 -8.06 6.14 5.76
N SER A 18 -8.52 7.04 4.89
CA SER A 18 -8.31 6.98 3.45
C SER A 18 -7.42 8.15 2.99
N LYS A 19 -6.47 7.92 2.08
CA LYS A 19 -5.68 8.98 1.39
C LYS A 19 -5.77 8.84 -0.13
N GLN A 20 -5.89 9.95 -0.84
CA GLN A 20 -5.72 10.05 -2.30
C GLN A 20 -4.36 10.65 -2.69
N LEU A 21 -3.87 10.28 -3.88
CA LEU A 21 -2.60 10.74 -4.46
C LEU A 21 -2.73 12.15 -5.05
N LYS A 22 -2.31 13.19 -4.33
CA LYS A 22 -1.77 14.45 -4.91
C LYS A 22 -0.56 14.93 -4.09
N GLU A 23 0.37 15.58 -4.77
CA GLU A 23 1.67 15.99 -4.28
C GLU A 23 1.55 17.27 -3.42
N GLN A 24 1.96 17.23 -2.14
CA GLN A 24 2.45 18.38 -1.35
C GLN A 24 2.84 17.98 0.08
N ASP A 25 3.93 18.57 0.59
CA ASP A 25 4.45 18.43 1.94
C ASP A 25 3.75 19.40 2.90
N TYR A 26 3.24 18.91 4.04
CA TYR A 26 2.75 19.75 5.14
C TYR A 26 3.12 19.13 6.50
N TRP A 27 3.70 19.96 7.37
CA TRP A 27 3.89 19.70 8.80
C TRP A 27 2.85 20.49 9.60
N LEU A 28 2.27 19.89 10.64
CA LEU A 28 1.42 20.58 11.61
C LEU A 28 1.91 20.26 13.04
N GLU A 29 2.47 21.26 13.72
CA GLU A 29 2.65 21.23 15.17
C GLU A 29 1.38 21.80 15.82
N VAL A 30 0.68 20.99 16.64
CA VAL A 30 -0.38 21.48 17.52
C VAL A 30 -0.16 20.92 18.92
N GLY A 31 -0.12 21.84 19.89
CA GLY A 31 0.34 21.60 21.26
C GLY A 31 -0.27 20.41 22.01
N LYS A 32 0.60 19.71 22.76
CA LYS A 32 0.33 18.70 23.79
C LYS A 32 -0.74 17.66 23.44
N ILE A 33 -0.63 17.10 22.23
CA ILE A 33 -1.17 15.79 21.86
C ILE A 33 0.00 14.99 21.28
N HIS A 34 0.50 13.97 21.99
CA HIS A 34 1.42 12.98 21.40
C HIS A 34 0.61 12.04 20.50
N ALA A 35 0.14 12.59 19.38
CA ALA A 35 -0.26 11.82 18.23
C ALA A 35 1.01 11.51 17.45
N ILE A 36 1.53 10.28 17.58
CA ILE A 36 2.47 9.76 16.59
C ILE A 36 1.64 9.53 15.33
N LEU A 37 1.48 10.59 14.53
CA LEU A 37 1.36 10.45 13.09
C LEU A 37 2.62 9.70 12.67
N GLY A 38 2.51 8.37 12.61
CA GLY A 38 3.48 7.50 11.98
C GLY A 38 3.43 7.76 10.47
N VAL A 39 3.85 8.96 10.09
CA VAL A 39 4.34 9.33 8.78
C VAL A 39 5.83 9.62 8.95
N GLU A 40 6.55 8.79 9.70
CA GLU A 40 7.99 8.65 9.49
C GLU A 40 8.15 7.85 8.20
N GLU A 41 8.54 8.59 7.15
CA GLU A 41 9.10 8.11 5.89
C GLU A 41 8.30 7.01 5.17
N LEU A 42 7.29 7.43 4.41
CA LEU A 42 7.08 6.97 3.04
C LEU A 42 6.46 8.12 2.25
N THR A 43 7.34 9.03 1.84
CA THR A 43 7.09 10.10 0.88
C THR A 43 6.35 9.59 -0.34
N LYS A 44 5.22 10.24 -0.68
CA LYS A 44 4.50 10.17 -1.96
C LYS A 44 3.99 8.73 -2.29
N GLU A 45 3.13 8.55 -3.30
CA GLU A 45 2.99 7.24 -3.99
C GLU A 45 2.04 6.12 -3.44
N PHE A 46 0.90 6.38 -2.76
CA PHE A 46 -0.09 5.31 -2.51
C PHE A 46 -1.55 5.77 -2.29
N LEU A 47 -2.55 4.99 -2.71
CA LEU A 47 -4.00 5.13 -2.41
C LEU A 47 -4.43 4.12 -1.32
N PRO A 48 -4.22 4.40 -0.02
CA PRO A 48 -4.73 3.55 1.04
C PRO A 48 -6.20 3.88 1.30
N LEU A 49 -7.11 2.91 1.14
CA LEU A 49 -8.51 3.06 1.55
C LEU A 49 -8.73 2.71 3.02
N ASP A 50 -7.85 1.92 3.61
CA ASP A 50 -8.04 1.35 4.95
C ASP A 50 -6.76 1.33 5.81
N ARG A 51 -6.13 2.51 5.96
CA ARG A 51 -4.96 2.63 6.85
C ARG A 51 -5.41 2.76 8.30
N VAL A 52 -4.80 1.96 9.18
CA VAL A 52 -4.99 2.08 10.63
C VAL A 52 -3.71 2.58 11.28
N ILE A 53 -3.83 3.62 12.11
CA ILE A 53 -2.73 4.12 12.97
C ILE A 53 -3.19 4.13 14.43
N SER A 54 -2.26 4.05 15.37
CA SER A 54 -2.55 4.16 16.80
C SER A 54 -1.96 5.44 17.38
N LEU A 55 -2.80 6.27 18.00
CA LEU A 55 -2.45 7.57 18.60
C LEU A 55 -2.77 7.59 20.10
N TYR A 56 -2.08 8.43 20.87
CA TYR A 56 -2.54 8.78 22.22
C TYR A 56 -3.38 10.05 22.17
N LEU A 57 -4.64 9.94 22.56
CA LEU A 57 -5.62 11.04 22.55
C LEU A 57 -6.19 11.26 23.96
N ARG A 58 -6.62 12.49 24.22
CA ARG A 58 -7.33 12.85 25.45
C ARG A 58 -8.71 12.21 25.41
N SER A 59 -9.18 11.63 26.52
CA SER A 59 -10.52 11.03 26.65
C SER A 59 -11.32 11.69 27.77
N ASN A 60 -12.64 11.80 27.58
CA ASN A 60 -13.59 12.26 28.59
C ASN A 60 -14.06 11.13 29.53
N LEU A 61 -13.79 9.86 29.18
CA LEU A 61 -14.22 8.68 29.95
C LEU A 61 -13.22 8.39 31.08
N LYS A 62 -13.72 8.18 32.30
CA LYS A 62 -12.93 7.64 33.43
C LYS A 62 -12.81 6.11 33.32
N ASP A 63 -11.92 5.48 34.08
CA ASP A 63 -11.44 4.09 33.93
C ASP A 63 -12.49 3.01 33.58
N ALA A 64 -12.04 1.99 32.85
CA ALA A 64 -12.83 0.86 32.36
C ALA A 64 -13.34 0.00 33.51
N GLY A 65 -14.50 0.34 34.07
CA GLY A 65 -15.07 -0.45 35.16
C GLY A 65 -16.44 0.00 35.71
N GLU A 66 -16.93 1.20 35.42
CA GLU A 66 -18.22 1.65 35.95
C GLU A 66 -19.22 1.99 34.84
N ASN A 67 -20.41 1.42 34.97
CA ASN A 67 -21.60 1.71 34.16
C ASN A 67 -21.82 3.22 34.07
N ILE A 68 -21.63 3.78 32.88
CA ILE A 68 -21.85 5.20 32.61
C ILE A 68 -23.34 5.45 32.39
N LEU A 69 -24.08 5.59 33.49
CA LEU A 69 -25.27 6.41 33.53
C LEU A 69 -24.83 7.80 34.04
N GLY A 70 -24.31 8.65 33.14
CA GLY A 70 -23.81 9.99 33.50
C GLY A 70 -23.17 10.81 32.37
N GLU A 71 -24.02 11.43 31.55
CA GLU A 71 -23.94 12.80 30.97
C GLU A 71 -22.68 13.40 30.29
N ARG A 72 -21.59 12.67 30.02
CA ARG A 72 -20.54 13.20 29.12
C ARG A 72 -20.30 12.31 27.92
N SER A 73 -20.77 12.77 26.76
CA SER A 73 -20.37 12.19 25.47
C SER A 73 -18.85 12.27 25.32
N GLU A 74 -18.27 11.21 24.77
CA GLU A 74 -16.86 11.21 24.40
C GLU A 74 -16.59 12.25 23.29
N ILE A 75 -15.33 12.66 23.14
CA ILE A 75 -14.91 13.63 22.12
C ILE A 75 -15.20 13.07 20.72
N ASP A 76 -15.76 13.91 19.84
CA ASP A 76 -15.88 13.59 18.42
C ASP A 76 -14.51 13.75 17.72
N TYR A 77 -13.66 12.73 17.89
CA TYR A 77 -12.33 12.70 17.29
C TYR A 77 -12.38 12.80 15.77
N VAL A 78 -13.41 12.26 15.13
CA VAL A 78 -13.52 12.26 13.67
C VAL A 78 -13.64 13.70 13.17
N SER A 79 -14.59 14.46 13.70
CA SER A 79 -14.79 15.85 13.30
C SER A 79 -13.60 16.74 13.67
N VAL A 80 -13.03 16.57 14.85
CA VAL A 80 -11.88 17.38 15.32
C VAL A 80 -10.66 17.16 14.44
N LEU A 81 -10.34 15.92 14.09
CA LEU A 81 -9.18 15.61 13.27
C LEU A 81 -9.38 16.04 11.82
N ASN A 82 -10.55 15.76 11.23
CA ASN A 82 -10.84 16.12 9.83
C ASN A 82 -10.80 17.62 9.57
N ARG A 83 -11.07 18.49 10.56
CA ARG A 83 -10.92 19.95 10.42
C ARG A 83 -9.48 20.40 10.16
N ASN A 84 -8.50 19.59 10.57
CA ASN A 84 -7.08 19.90 10.46
C ASN A 84 -6.38 19.07 9.37
N LEU A 85 -7.11 18.19 8.69
CA LEU A 85 -6.56 17.32 7.65
C LEU A 85 -6.82 17.92 6.25
N PRO A 86 -5.86 17.78 5.32
CA PRO A 86 -6.05 18.07 3.90
C PRO A 86 -7.30 17.39 3.31
N ARG A 87 -7.85 17.91 2.20
CA ARG A 87 -9.12 17.42 1.64
C ARG A 87 -9.09 15.95 1.22
N ASP A 88 -7.92 15.49 0.80
CA ASP A 88 -7.61 14.15 0.34
C ASP A 88 -7.34 13.15 1.47
N ILE A 89 -7.38 13.57 2.74
CA ILE A 89 -7.19 12.70 3.92
C ILE A 89 -8.41 12.82 4.83
N ARG A 90 -9.04 11.68 5.14
CA ARG A 90 -10.19 11.61 6.03
C ARG A 90 -10.05 10.52 7.07
N VAL A 91 -10.28 10.87 8.33
CA VAL A 91 -10.60 9.94 9.41
C VAL A 91 -12.08 9.58 9.26
N ILE A 92 -12.39 8.28 9.24
CA ILE A 92 -13.78 7.80 9.11
C ILE A 92 -14.29 7.12 10.38
N GLY A 93 -13.39 6.76 11.30
CA GLY A 93 -13.77 6.13 12.56
C GLY A 93 -12.60 5.94 13.50
N TRP A 94 -12.94 5.59 14.75
CA TRP A 94 -11.99 5.40 15.83
C TRP A 94 -12.41 4.26 16.75
N CYS A 95 -11.46 3.66 17.46
CA CYS A 95 -11.70 2.61 18.44
C CYS A 95 -10.76 2.76 19.64
N PRO A 96 -11.26 2.69 20.90
CA PRO A 96 -10.39 2.56 22.06
C PRO A 96 -9.73 1.19 22.07
N VAL A 97 -8.41 1.18 22.30
CA VAL A 97 -7.60 -0.04 22.30
C VAL A 97 -6.75 -0.12 23.55
N ALA A 98 -6.23 -1.32 23.86
CA ALA A 98 -5.28 -1.51 24.94
C ALA A 98 -4.02 -0.65 24.75
N ALA A 99 -3.35 -0.27 25.84
CA ALA A 99 -2.21 0.66 25.79
C ALA A 99 -1.02 0.12 24.98
N ASP A 100 -0.84 -1.20 24.97
CA ASP A 100 0.17 -1.95 24.23
C ASP A 100 -0.21 -2.23 22.76
N PHE A 101 -1.47 -2.00 22.37
CA PHE A 101 -1.91 -2.18 20.99
C PHE A 101 -1.17 -1.25 20.04
N LEU A 102 -0.53 -1.83 19.02
CA LEU A 102 0.22 -1.10 18.00
C LEU A 102 -0.33 -1.48 16.64
N ALA A 103 -1.04 -0.58 15.93
CA ALA A 103 -1.67 -0.90 14.64
C ALA A 103 -0.76 -1.63 13.64
N ARG A 104 0.54 -1.31 13.61
CA ARG A 104 1.50 -2.03 12.76
C ARG A 104 1.72 -3.49 13.20
N PHE A 105 1.91 -3.72 14.49
CA PHE A 105 2.32 -5.02 15.04
C PHE A 105 1.12 -5.90 15.42
N SER A 106 0.01 -5.30 15.81
CA SER A 106 -1.25 -5.98 16.14
C SER A 106 -2.10 -6.32 14.90
N CYS A 107 -1.69 -5.89 13.71
CA CYS A 107 -2.39 -6.23 12.47
C CYS A 107 -2.07 -7.67 12.04
N LEU A 108 -3.13 -8.47 11.91
CA LEU A 108 -3.07 -9.89 11.58
C LEU A 108 -2.89 -10.16 10.09
N GLY A 109 -3.32 -9.23 9.24
CA GLY A 109 -3.23 -9.39 7.80
C GLY A 109 -3.62 -8.15 7.03
N ARG A 110 -3.12 -8.04 5.80
CA ARG A 110 -3.42 -6.95 4.89
C ARG A 110 -3.88 -7.51 3.55
N GLU A 111 -4.82 -6.81 2.94
CA GLU A 111 -5.31 -7.12 1.60
C GLU A 111 -4.98 -5.97 0.66
N TYR A 112 -4.28 -6.29 -0.42
CA TYR A 112 -3.94 -5.38 -1.49
C TYR A 112 -4.67 -5.74 -2.77
N LYS A 113 -5.06 -4.72 -3.54
CA LYS A 113 -5.57 -4.85 -4.90
C LYS A 113 -4.69 -4.03 -5.85
N TYR A 114 -4.13 -4.67 -6.86
CA TYR A 114 -3.35 -4.01 -7.91
C TYR A 114 -4.11 -4.08 -9.24
N LEU A 115 -4.49 -2.94 -9.79
CA LEU A 115 -5.22 -2.86 -11.06
C LEU A 115 -4.26 -2.83 -12.27
N PHE A 116 -4.65 -3.44 -13.38
CA PHE A 116 -3.88 -3.36 -14.61
C PHE A 116 -4.75 -3.63 -15.84
N TRP A 117 -4.39 -3.02 -16.96
CA TRP A 117 -4.98 -3.31 -18.27
C TRP A 117 -4.37 -4.61 -18.83
N LYS A 118 -5.22 -5.57 -19.22
CA LYS A 118 -4.78 -6.90 -19.63
C LYS A 118 -3.90 -6.85 -20.87
N ARG A 119 -4.29 -6.11 -21.90
CA ARG A 119 -3.64 -6.07 -23.22
C ARG A 119 -3.35 -7.50 -23.72
N ALA A 120 -2.14 -7.73 -24.19
CA ALA A 120 -1.64 -9.02 -24.66
C ALA A 120 -1.08 -9.93 -23.54
N LEU A 121 -1.34 -9.65 -22.27
CA LEU A 121 -0.83 -10.48 -21.17
C LEU A 121 -1.55 -11.83 -21.09
N ASP A 122 -0.75 -12.89 -20.93
CA ASP A 122 -1.20 -14.25 -20.63
C ASP A 122 -1.53 -14.39 -19.14
N VAL A 123 -2.78 -14.07 -18.79
CA VAL A 123 -3.24 -14.10 -17.40
C VAL A 123 -3.22 -15.51 -16.80
N SER A 124 -3.35 -16.56 -17.61
CA SER A 124 -3.27 -17.95 -17.12
C SER A 124 -1.87 -18.25 -16.60
N LYS A 125 -0.82 -17.84 -17.32
CA LYS A 125 0.57 -17.97 -16.84
C LYS A 125 0.84 -17.08 -15.63
N MET A 126 0.31 -15.86 -15.62
CA MET A 126 0.42 -14.97 -14.45
C MET A 126 -0.22 -15.60 -13.21
N GLN A 127 -1.40 -16.20 -13.33
CA GLN A 127 -2.09 -16.87 -12.23
C GLN A 127 -1.30 -18.08 -11.72
N LYS A 128 -0.73 -18.89 -12.63
CA LYS A 128 0.16 -20.01 -12.25
C LYS A 128 1.39 -19.54 -11.49
N ALA A 129 1.99 -18.42 -11.89
CA ALA A 129 3.12 -17.82 -11.19
C ALA A 129 2.69 -17.20 -9.84
N ALA A 130 1.51 -16.58 -9.78
CA ALA A 130 0.96 -15.96 -8.58
C ALA A 130 0.74 -16.98 -7.46
N PHE A 131 0.22 -18.16 -7.78
CA PHE A 131 0.02 -19.24 -6.81
C PHE A 131 1.31 -19.72 -6.14
N LYS A 132 2.47 -19.55 -6.79
CA LYS A 132 3.78 -19.92 -6.21
C LYS A 132 4.19 -19.02 -5.06
N PHE A 133 3.61 -17.82 -4.94
CA PHE A 133 3.85 -16.93 -3.81
C PHE A 133 3.11 -17.32 -2.54
N ILE A 134 2.07 -18.18 -2.63
CA ILE A 134 1.26 -18.59 -1.48
C ILE A 134 2.12 -19.45 -0.53
N GLY A 135 1.97 -19.22 0.78
CA GLY A 135 2.75 -19.85 1.83
C GLY A 135 3.83 -18.94 2.44
N GLU A 136 4.73 -19.53 3.23
CA GLU A 136 5.87 -18.82 3.82
C GLU A 136 7.10 -18.88 2.91
N HIS A 137 7.61 -17.72 2.50
CA HIS A 137 8.82 -17.64 1.68
C HIS A 137 9.69 -16.46 2.08
N ASP A 138 10.96 -16.48 1.69
CA ASP A 138 11.85 -15.32 1.77
C ASP A 138 11.68 -14.42 0.54
N PHE A 139 11.11 -13.23 0.76
CA PHE A 139 10.75 -12.30 -0.32
C PHE A 139 11.82 -11.25 -0.60
N ARG A 140 13.08 -11.46 -0.19
CA ARG A 140 14.15 -10.45 -0.39
C ARG A 140 14.37 -10.09 -1.87
N ASN A 141 14.16 -11.04 -2.78
CA ASN A 141 14.25 -10.83 -4.23
C ASN A 141 12.99 -10.18 -4.83
N PHE A 142 11.96 -9.96 -4.02
CA PHE A 142 10.68 -9.36 -4.38
C PHE A 142 10.39 -8.13 -3.52
N CYS A 143 11.41 -7.40 -3.07
CA CYS A 143 11.21 -6.17 -2.32
C CYS A 143 12.33 -5.17 -2.60
N LYS A 144 12.19 -3.95 -2.07
CA LYS A 144 13.32 -3.05 -1.90
C LYS A 144 14.00 -3.38 -0.58
N MET A 145 15.20 -3.95 -0.67
CA MET A 145 15.90 -4.49 0.49
C MET A 145 16.47 -3.36 1.36
N ASP A 146 15.88 -3.19 2.54
CA ASP A 146 16.36 -2.32 3.61
C ASP A 146 17.06 -3.14 4.71
N ALA A 147 18.35 -3.41 4.51
CA ALA A 147 19.14 -4.24 5.44
C ALA A 147 19.46 -3.51 6.76
N ALA A 148 19.21 -2.21 6.87
CA ALA A 148 19.43 -1.48 8.11
C ALA A 148 18.33 -1.81 9.12
N ASN A 149 17.07 -1.74 8.67
CA ASN A 149 15.90 -1.88 9.55
C ASN A 149 15.25 -3.27 9.50
N VAL A 150 15.53 -4.08 8.48
CA VAL A 150 14.92 -5.40 8.31
C VAL A 150 15.96 -6.51 8.43
N SER A 151 15.72 -7.44 9.37
CA SER A 151 16.51 -8.66 9.54
C SER A 151 15.81 -9.92 9.04
N ASN A 152 14.47 -9.90 8.97
CA ASN A 152 13.66 -11.03 8.53
C ASN A 152 12.86 -10.69 7.28
N TYR A 153 13.17 -11.35 6.17
CA TYR A 153 12.50 -11.21 4.87
C TYR A 153 11.45 -12.29 4.61
N LYS A 154 11.22 -13.20 5.56
CA LYS A 154 10.14 -14.18 5.46
C LYS A 154 8.79 -13.53 5.64
N ARG A 155 7.86 -13.80 4.74
CA ARG A 155 6.45 -13.37 4.85
C ARG A 155 5.54 -14.53 4.47
N TYR A 156 4.32 -14.48 4.99
CA TYR A 156 3.29 -15.47 4.69
C TYR A 156 2.20 -14.83 3.82
N ILE A 157 2.06 -15.31 2.58
CA ILE A 157 0.95 -14.93 1.69
C ILE A 157 -0.15 -15.99 1.84
N THR A 158 -1.34 -15.55 2.21
CA THR A 158 -2.49 -16.42 2.44
C THR A 158 -3.29 -16.67 1.17
N ASP A 159 -3.38 -15.68 0.29
CA ASP A 159 -4.14 -15.77 -0.96
C ASP A 159 -3.55 -14.86 -2.04
N PHE A 160 -3.59 -15.33 -3.29
CA PHE A 160 -3.21 -14.53 -4.46
C PHE A 160 -4.05 -14.94 -5.68
N ASN A 161 -5.03 -14.12 -6.01
CA ASN A 161 -5.92 -14.32 -7.16
C ASN A 161 -5.80 -13.19 -8.19
N ILE A 162 -5.94 -13.52 -9.48
CA ILE A 162 -6.00 -12.59 -10.60
C ILE A 162 -7.34 -12.76 -11.31
N SER A 163 -8.13 -11.69 -11.36
CA SER A 163 -9.49 -11.73 -11.91
C SER A 163 -9.80 -10.50 -12.77
N ALA A 164 -10.70 -10.68 -13.74
CA ALA A 164 -11.26 -9.58 -14.51
C ALA A 164 -12.07 -8.63 -13.60
N CYS A 165 -12.12 -7.36 -13.99
CA CYS A 165 -13.03 -6.36 -13.44
C CYS A 165 -14.11 -6.05 -14.49
N ASP A 166 -15.20 -5.42 -14.06
CA ASP A 166 -16.33 -5.10 -14.95
C ASP A 166 -16.03 -3.96 -15.95
N GLN A 167 -14.89 -3.27 -15.76
CA GLN A 167 -14.49 -2.10 -16.54
C GLN A 167 -13.71 -2.51 -17.80
N ARG A 168 -14.05 -1.87 -18.93
CA ARG A 168 -13.40 -2.05 -20.24
C ARG A 168 -13.11 -0.69 -20.87
N SER A 169 -12.04 -0.59 -21.64
CA SER A 169 -11.68 0.62 -22.40
C SER A 169 -10.90 0.21 -23.65
N ASN A 170 -11.18 0.82 -24.80
CA ASN A 170 -10.43 0.60 -26.05
C ASN A 170 -10.21 -0.89 -26.42
N HIS A 171 -11.27 -1.70 -26.31
CA HIS A 171 -11.24 -3.16 -26.50
C HIS A 171 -10.32 -3.95 -25.56
N ASP A 172 -9.85 -3.31 -24.50
CA ASP A 172 -9.07 -3.92 -23.43
C ASP A 172 -9.91 -4.07 -22.16
N GLU A 173 -9.53 -5.06 -21.36
CA GLU A 173 -10.21 -5.42 -20.12
C GLU A 173 -9.36 -4.98 -18.93
N LEU A 174 -10.00 -4.37 -17.93
CA LEU A 174 -9.33 -4.10 -16.66
C LEU A 174 -9.32 -5.39 -15.84
N TRP A 175 -8.17 -5.71 -15.27
CA TRP A 175 -7.96 -6.85 -14.40
C TRP A 175 -7.35 -6.41 -13.08
N SER A 176 -7.42 -7.30 -12.09
CA SER A 176 -6.88 -7.05 -10.77
C SER A 176 -6.11 -8.24 -10.22
N MET A 177 -5.00 -7.96 -9.55
CA MET A 177 -4.32 -8.88 -8.65
C MET A 177 -4.80 -8.59 -7.23
N ASN A 178 -5.42 -9.56 -6.57
CA ASN A 178 -5.85 -9.48 -5.18
C ASN A 178 -4.89 -10.34 -4.35
N ILE A 179 -4.20 -9.73 -3.38
CA ILE A 179 -3.18 -10.39 -2.57
C ILE A 179 -3.51 -10.20 -1.10
N ARG A 180 -3.52 -11.30 -0.35
CA ARG A 180 -3.66 -11.30 1.11
C ARG A 180 -2.44 -11.94 1.74
N GLY A 181 -1.99 -11.36 2.84
CA GLY A 181 -0.85 -11.88 3.59
C GLY A 181 -0.78 -11.30 4.99
N SER A 182 0.01 -11.93 5.85
CA SER A 182 0.16 -11.49 7.24
C SER A 182 0.82 -10.11 7.32
N ALA A 183 1.90 -9.90 6.56
CA ALA A 183 2.60 -8.64 6.41
C ALA A 183 3.34 -8.59 5.08
N PHE A 184 3.73 -7.39 4.65
CA PHE A 184 4.47 -7.16 3.41
C PHE A 184 5.73 -6.34 3.67
N LEU A 185 6.80 -6.65 2.95
CA LEU A 185 8.04 -5.90 2.90
C LEU A 185 7.87 -4.62 2.06
N TRP A 186 8.85 -3.73 2.15
CA TRP A 186 8.85 -2.50 1.38
C TRP A 186 8.83 -2.78 -0.13
N HIS A 187 7.85 -2.21 -0.83
CA HIS A 187 7.55 -2.44 -2.25
C HIS A 187 7.25 -3.89 -2.66
N GLN A 188 6.92 -4.79 -1.72
CA GLN A 188 6.80 -6.21 -2.03
C GLN A 188 5.78 -6.50 -3.13
N VAL A 189 4.57 -5.96 -3.00
CA VAL A 189 3.48 -6.19 -3.94
C VAL A 189 3.81 -5.66 -5.34
N ARG A 190 4.46 -4.49 -5.45
CA ARG A 190 4.89 -3.90 -6.73
C ARG A 190 5.97 -4.73 -7.42
N CYS A 191 6.88 -5.32 -6.65
CA CYS A 191 7.90 -6.22 -7.18
C CYS A 191 7.30 -7.54 -7.66
N MET A 192 6.38 -8.14 -6.88
CA MET A 192 5.62 -9.32 -7.28
C MET A 192 4.85 -9.06 -8.58
N ALA A 193 4.13 -7.93 -8.67
CA ALA A 193 3.41 -7.53 -9.88
C ALA A 193 4.35 -7.37 -11.09
N ALA A 194 5.53 -6.77 -10.90
CA ALA A 194 6.51 -6.60 -11.99
C ALA A 194 6.96 -7.95 -12.57
N VAL A 195 7.29 -8.92 -11.72
CA VAL A 195 7.69 -10.27 -12.17
C VAL A 195 6.52 -10.97 -12.87
N LEU A 196 5.30 -10.83 -12.35
CA LEU A 196 4.11 -11.37 -13.02
C LEU A 196 3.88 -10.72 -14.39
N PHE A 197 4.17 -9.44 -14.58
CA PHE A 197 4.10 -8.82 -15.90
C PHE A 197 5.13 -9.38 -16.88
N PHE A 198 6.34 -9.73 -16.43
CA PHE A 198 7.30 -10.43 -17.30
C PHE A 198 6.78 -11.81 -17.72
N VAL A 199 6.15 -12.55 -16.79
CA VAL A 199 5.52 -13.84 -17.07
C VAL A 199 4.34 -13.68 -18.05
N GLY A 200 3.47 -12.70 -17.82
CA GLY A 200 2.32 -12.41 -18.67
C GLY A 200 2.71 -11.98 -20.09
N GLN A 201 3.84 -11.29 -20.24
CA GLN A 201 4.41 -10.95 -21.55
C GLN A 201 5.08 -12.15 -22.25
N GLY A 202 5.18 -13.31 -21.59
CA GLY A 202 5.90 -14.49 -22.09
C GLY A 202 7.42 -14.33 -22.09
N LEU A 203 7.94 -13.30 -21.41
CA LEU A 203 9.36 -13.00 -21.29
C LEU A 203 10.05 -13.88 -20.24
N GLU A 204 9.27 -14.38 -19.28
CA GLU A 204 9.72 -15.30 -18.23
C GLU A 204 8.75 -16.46 -18.11
N SER A 205 9.27 -17.62 -17.69
CA SER A 205 8.44 -18.76 -17.31
C SER A 205 7.85 -18.56 -15.90
N PRO A 206 6.66 -19.08 -15.58
CA PRO A 206 6.14 -19.07 -14.21
C PRO A 206 7.09 -19.63 -13.15
N CYS A 207 8.00 -20.54 -13.52
CA CYS A 207 9.01 -21.12 -12.62
C CYS A 207 10.09 -20.12 -12.17
N VAL A 208 10.17 -18.94 -12.80
CA VAL A 208 11.08 -17.86 -12.35
C VAL A 208 10.76 -17.47 -10.91
N VAL A 209 9.49 -17.56 -10.49
CA VAL A 209 9.08 -17.25 -9.12
C VAL A 209 9.74 -18.20 -8.12
N ASP A 210 9.74 -19.51 -8.38
CA ASP A 210 10.40 -20.49 -7.49
C ASP A 210 11.90 -20.20 -7.37
N SER A 211 12.53 -19.88 -8.50
CA SER A 211 13.98 -19.60 -8.56
C SER A 211 14.35 -18.36 -7.75
N LEU A 212 13.49 -17.33 -7.77
CA LEU A 212 13.70 -16.09 -7.04
C LEU A 212 13.33 -16.19 -5.55
N LEU A 213 12.41 -17.08 -5.17
CA LEU A 213 12.09 -17.37 -3.76
C LEU A 213 13.15 -18.27 -3.12
N ASP A 214 13.85 -19.10 -3.91
CA ASP A 214 14.95 -19.94 -3.47
C ASP A 214 16.25 -19.13 -3.33
N ILE A 215 16.52 -18.66 -2.11
CA ILE A 215 17.71 -17.85 -1.80
C ILE A 215 19.02 -18.64 -1.95
N THR A 216 18.97 -19.97 -1.89
CA THR A 216 20.18 -20.80 -2.09
C THR A 216 20.61 -20.77 -3.55
N LYS A 217 19.65 -20.72 -4.48
CA LYS A 217 19.90 -20.60 -5.92
C LYS A 217 20.10 -19.16 -6.35
N THR A 218 19.31 -18.25 -5.80
CA THR A 218 19.33 -16.82 -6.16
C THR A 218 19.58 -15.97 -4.91
N PRO A 219 20.82 -15.91 -4.40
CA PRO A 219 21.16 -15.16 -3.18
C PRO A 219 21.11 -13.64 -3.39
N ARG A 220 21.13 -13.20 -4.65
CA ARG A 220 21.13 -11.80 -5.06
C ARG A 220 19.94 -11.49 -5.94
N LYS A 221 19.28 -10.38 -5.65
CA LYS A 221 18.11 -9.91 -6.41
C LYS A 221 18.55 -9.44 -7.81
N PRO A 222 18.01 -10.00 -8.90
CA PRO A 222 18.30 -9.48 -10.23
C PRO A 222 17.68 -8.09 -10.42
N GLN A 223 18.30 -7.24 -11.24
CA GLN A 223 17.77 -5.93 -11.53
C GLN A 223 16.48 -5.99 -12.38
N TYR A 224 15.41 -5.40 -11.88
CA TYR A 224 14.18 -5.15 -12.63
C TYR A 224 13.46 -3.91 -12.12
N THR A 225 12.77 -3.22 -13.01
CA THR A 225 11.92 -2.08 -12.67
C THR A 225 10.67 -2.55 -11.95
N MET A 226 10.39 -1.95 -10.80
CA MET A 226 9.17 -2.22 -10.04
C MET A 226 7.94 -1.73 -10.81
N ALA A 227 6.79 -2.36 -10.58
CA ALA A 227 5.55 -1.93 -11.20
C ALA A 227 5.16 -0.50 -10.73
N PRO A 228 4.42 0.29 -11.52
CA PRO A 228 3.93 1.61 -11.10
C PRO A 228 3.17 1.58 -9.76
N GLU A 229 3.21 2.66 -8.95
CA GLU A 229 2.41 2.69 -7.70
C GLU A 229 0.94 2.98 -7.91
N LEU A 230 0.60 3.79 -8.92
CA LEU A 230 -0.72 4.39 -9.07
C LEU A 230 -1.88 3.39 -8.93
N PRO A 231 -1.82 2.18 -9.52
CA PRO A 231 -2.94 1.24 -9.46
C PRO A 231 -2.97 0.35 -8.22
N LEU A 232 -2.08 0.56 -7.25
CA LEU A 232 -1.99 -0.26 -6.04
C LEU A 232 -2.79 0.36 -4.89
N ILE A 233 -3.72 -0.44 -4.36
CA ILE A 233 -4.70 -0.06 -3.35
C ILE A 233 -4.55 -0.97 -2.14
N LEU A 234 -4.49 -0.39 -0.94
CA LEU A 234 -4.66 -1.13 0.32
C LEU A 234 -6.15 -1.19 0.62
N ARG A 235 -6.72 -2.38 0.50
CA ARG A 235 -8.17 -2.61 0.61
C ARG A 235 -8.63 -2.81 2.05
N SER A 236 -7.88 -3.58 2.83
CA SER A 236 -8.24 -3.83 4.23
C SER A 236 -7.04 -4.19 5.11
N CYS A 237 -7.17 -3.89 6.41
CA CYS A 237 -6.30 -4.36 7.47
C CYS A 237 -7.12 -5.17 8.48
N LEU A 238 -6.64 -6.36 8.83
CA LEU A 238 -7.30 -7.28 9.74
C LEU A 238 -6.75 -7.10 11.16
N PHE A 239 -7.64 -7.01 12.14
CA PHE A 239 -7.34 -6.87 13.56
C PHE A 239 -8.29 -7.74 14.37
N ASP A 240 -7.82 -8.28 15.48
CA ASP A 240 -8.65 -9.00 16.44
C ASP A 240 -9.18 -8.05 17.53
N GLY A 241 -10.44 -8.24 17.94
CA GLY A 241 -11.07 -7.46 19.01
C GLY A 241 -11.23 -5.95 18.75
N VAL A 242 -11.01 -5.47 17.52
CA VAL A 242 -11.15 -4.05 17.16
C VAL A 242 -12.48 -3.80 16.45
N SER A 243 -13.33 -2.97 17.07
CA SER A 243 -14.59 -2.51 16.49
C SER A 243 -14.59 -0.99 16.37
N PHE A 244 -14.56 -0.48 15.13
CA PHE A 244 -14.50 0.97 14.88
C PHE A 244 -15.88 1.62 15.05
N MET A 245 -15.92 2.70 15.84
CA MET A 245 -17.01 3.66 15.84
C MET A 245 -16.81 4.60 14.64
N CYS A 246 -17.57 4.35 13.59
CA CYS A 246 -17.51 5.12 12.35
C CYS A 246 -18.48 6.30 12.37
N SER A 247 -18.08 7.42 11.77
CA SER A 247 -18.97 8.55 11.50
C SER A 247 -19.63 8.36 10.15
N SER A 248 -20.97 8.36 10.12
CA SER A 248 -21.75 8.35 8.89
C SER A 248 -21.43 9.56 8.02
N ASP A 249 -21.36 10.74 8.64
CA ASP A 249 -21.17 12.01 7.96
C ASP A 249 -19.78 12.08 7.30
N ALA A 250 -18.74 11.64 8.02
CA ALA A 250 -17.40 11.57 7.46
C ALA A 250 -17.29 10.53 6.32
N SER A 251 -17.99 9.39 6.47
CA SER A 251 -18.03 8.36 5.43
C SER A 251 -18.76 8.86 4.18
N GLN A 252 -19.88 9.56 4.35
CA GLN A 252 -20.67 10.15 3.26
C GLN A 252 -19.87 11.25 2.55
N ALA A 253 -19.23 12.15 3.29
CA ALA A 253 -18.36 13.19 2.73
C ALA A 253 -17.20 12.61 1.93
N LEU A 254 -16.61 11.48 2.37
CA LEU A 254 -15.58 10.78 1.62
C LEU A 254 -16.15 10.16 0.33
N ILE A 255 -17.32 9.53 0.39
CA ILE A 255 -17.98 8.95 -0.79
C ILE A 255 -18.27 10.03 -1.84
N GLU A 256 -18.80 11.18 -1.42
CA GLU A 256 -19.06 12.32 -2.29
C GLU A 256 -17.78 12.85 -2.93
N HIS A 257 -16.73 13.05 -2.13
CA HIS A 257 -15.43 13.47 -2.65
C HIS A 257 -14.86 12.50 -3.71
N LEU A 258 -14.93 11.19 -3.46
CA LEU A 258 -14.47 10.17 -4.40
C LEU A 258 -15.31 10.15 -5.67
N LYS A 259 -16.63 10.38 -5.57
CA LYS A 259 -17.52 10.50 -6.73
C LYS A 259 -17.16 11.71 -7.58
N ASP A 260 -16.89 12.86 -6.95
CA ASP A 260 -16.50 14.09 -7.64
C ASP A 260 -15.16 13.94 -8.37
N GLU A 261 -14.14 13.39 -7.70
CA GLU A 261 -12.84 13.13 -8.32
C GLU A 261 -12.98 12.11 -9.47
N HIS A 262 -13.74 11.04 -9.27
CA HIS A 262 -14.03 10.08 -10.35
C HIS A 262 -14.71 10.77 -11.54
N HIS A 263 -15.71 11.61 -11.28
CA HIS A 263 -16.39 12.37 -12.33
C HIS A 263 -15.43 13.30 -13.08
N GLN A 264 -14.50 13.96 -12.38
CA GLN A 264 -13.48 14.80 -13.00
C GLN A 264 -12.53 13.99 -13.91
N TYR A 265 -12.07 12.81 -13.46
CA TYR A 265 -11.24 11.94 -14.30
C TYR A 265 -11.99 11.38 -15.50
N MET A 266 -13.29 11.11 -15.36
CA MET A 266 -14.13 10.71 -16.49
C MET A 266 -14.26 11.83 -17.53
N LEU A 267 -14.41 13.09 -17.10
CA LEU A 267 -14.38 14.24 -18.01
C LEU A 267 -13.03 14.37 -18.71
N GLN A 268 -11.92 14.20 -17.99
CA GLN A 268 -10.59 14.21 -18.59
C GLN A 268 -10.41 13.09 -19.63
N ALA A 269 -10.90 11.88 -19.33
CA ALA A 269 -10.90 10.77 -20.28
C ALA A 269 -11.69 11.12 -21.55
N ALA A 270 -12.90 11.69 -21.40
CA ALA A 270 -13.72 12.11 -22.53
C ALA A 270 -13.06 13.19 -23.39
N ILE A 271 -12.33 14.14 -22.79
CA ILE A 271 -11.53 15.14 -23.52
C ILE A 271 -10.45 14.45 -24.37
N PHE A 272 -9.78 13.43 -23.83
CA PHE A 272 -8.77 12.68 -24.59
C PHE A 272 -9.41 11.83 -25.70
N ASP A 273 -10.57 11.24 -25.45
CA ASP A 273 -11.30 10.48 -26.47
C ASP A 273 -11.70 11.40 -27.64
N GLU A 274 -12.20 12.61 -27.36
CA GLU A 274 -12.50 13.61 -28.40
C GLU A 274 -11.24 14.11 -29.11
N ALA A 275 -10.14 14.32 -28.39
CA ALA A 275 -8.88 14.67 -29.03
C ALA A 275 -8.39 13.56 -29.98
N LEU A 276 -8.60 12.29 -29.63
CA LEU A 276 -8.24 11.15 -30.48
C LEU A 276 -9.10 11.06 -31.74
N THR A 277 -10.39 11.42 -31.69
CA THR A 277 -11.25 11.45 -32.90
C THR A 277 -10.82 12.55 -33.88
N CYS A 278 -10.29 13.67 -33.36
CA CYS A 278 -9.78 14.77 -34.17
C CYS A 278 -8.46 14.46 -34.88
N LEU A 279 -7.69 13.49 -34.37
CA LEU A 279 -6.40 13.11 -34.93
C LEU A 279 -6.60 12.06 -36.03
N SER A 280 -6.34 12.44 -37.29
CA SER A 280 -6.21 11.48 -38.38
C SER A 280 -4.94 10.66 -38.19
N ILE A 281 -5.07 9.33 -38.08
CA ILE A 281 -3.90 8.44 -38.13
C ILE A 281 -3.35 8.52 -39.56
N PRO A 282 -2.13 9.03 -39.79
CA PRO A 282 -1.53 8.95 -41.11
C PRO A 282 -1.38 7.47 -41.48
N GLU A 283 -1.67 7.12 -42.73
CA GLU A 283 -1.36 5.80 -43.28
C GLU A 283 0.08 5.42 -42.89
N PRO A 284 0.30 4.23 -42.29
CA PRO A 284 1.61 3.84 -41.82
C PRO A 284 2.61 3.90 -42.98
N ASN A 285 3.65 4.71 -42.84
CA ASN A 285 4.66 4.87 -43.89
C ASN A 285 5.29 3.48 -44.16
N PRO A 286 5.18 2.93 -45.38
CA PRO A 286 5.69 1.59 -45.71
C PRO A 286 7.21 1.44 -45.49
N LEU A 287 7.92 2.56 -45.35
CA LEU A 287 9.37 2.64 -45.13
C LEU A 287 9.75 2.79 -43.65
N GLU A 288 8.81 2.86 -42.71
CA GLU A 288 9.15 2.85 -41.29
C GLU A 288 9.63 1.45 -40.87
N HIS A 289 10.94 1.30 -40.76
CA HIS A 289 11.54 0.13 -40.15
C HIS A 289 11.00 -0.04 -38.72
N PRO A 290 10.54 -1.24 -38.33
CA PRO A 290 10.07 -1.47 -36.98
C PRO A 290 11.17 -1.08 -36.00
N LYS A 291 10.87 -0.12 -35.11
CA LYS A 291 11.79 0.27 -34.03
C LYS A 291 12.29 -1.01 -33.36
N LYS A 292 13.61 -1.24 -33.40
CA LYS A 292 14.23 -2.43 -32.79
C LYS A 292 13.75 -2.53 -31.35
N LYS A 293 12.85 -3.48 -31.07
CA LYS A 293 12.45 -3.80 -29.70
C LYS A 293 13.72 -4.24 -28.98
N ARG A 294 14.04 -3.59 -27.85
CA ARG A 294 15.17 -4.00 -27.02
C ARG A 294 15.00 -5.48 -26.69
N LYS A 295 16.03 -6.29 -26.95
CA LYS A 295 16.03 -7.73 -26.68
C LYS A 295 15.86 -7.92 -25.16
N HIS A 296 14.82 -8.65 -24.74
CA HIS A 296 14.64 -8.98 -23.33
C HIS A 296 15.80 -9.86 -22.86
N ILE A 297 16.38 -9.50 -21.70
CA ILE A 297 17.39 -10.31 -21.02
C ILE A 297 16.66 -11.01 -19.85
N PRO A 298 16.70 -12.35 -19.78
CA PRO A 298 16.07 -13.10 -18.70
C PRO A 298 16.52 -12.62 -17.32
N LEU A 299 15.62 -12.60 -16.34
CA LEU A 299 15.87 -12.05 -14.99
C LEU A 299 17.11 -12.68 -14.35
N LEU A 300 17.24 -14.00 -14.42
CA LEU A 300 18.37 -14.73 -13.82
C LEU A 300 19.71 -14.49 -14.54
N SER A 301 19.71 -13.84 -15.71
CA SER A 301 20.92 -13.48 -16.47
C SER A 301 21.31 -12.00 -16.34
N ARG A 302 20.58 -11.22 -15.55
CA ARG A 302 20.85 -9.79 -15.35
C ARG A 302 21.90 -9.56 -14.28
N GLU A 303 22.47 -8.36 -14.28
CA GLU A 303 23.23 -7.87 -13.13
C GLU A 303 22.35 -7.94 -11.87
N ALA A 304 22.95 -8.41 -10.78
CA ALA A 304 22.27 -8.58 -9.51
C ALA A 304 22.69 -7.51 -8.51
N GLU A 305 21.74 -7.07 -7.69
CA GLU A 305 22.00 -6.18 -6.57
C GLU A 305 22.85 -6.90 -5.49
N PRO A 306 23.56 -6.17 -4.60
CA PRO A 306 24.26 -6.78 -3.47
C PRO A 306 23.31 -7.60 -2.59
N SER A 307 23.80 -8.73 -2.10
CA SER A 307 23.05 -9.64 -1.23
C SER A 307 22.70 -8.99 0.11
N TYR A 308 21.78 -9.62 0.85
CA TYR A 308 21.45 -9.16 2.20
C TYR A 308 22.68 -9.15 3.12
N GLU A 309 23.46 -10.23 3.10
CA GLU A 309 24.65 -10.42 3.92
C GLU A 309 25.70 -9.35 3.62
N GLU A 310 25.90 -9.02 2.33
CA GLU A 310 26.80 -7.94 1.89
C GLU A 310 26.33 -6.57 2.37
N ARG A 311 25.03 -6.27 2.27
CA ARG A 311 24.47 -5.00 2.77
C ARG A 311 24.60 -4.90 4.29
N ARG A 312 24.33 -5.98 5.02
CA ARG A 312 24.48 -6.02 6.48
C ARG A 312 25.92 -5.81 6.93
N ALA A 313 26.88 -6.43 6.24
CA ALA A 313 28.30 -6.21 6.52
C ALA A 313 28.68 -4.73 6.37
N ARG A 314 28.20 -4.06 5.30
CA ARG A 314 28.42 -2.63 5.07
C ARG A 314 27.79 -1.75 6.15
N VAL A 315 26.57 -2.07 6.61
CA VAL A 315 25.92 -1.33 7.70
C VAL A 315 26.73 -1.45 8.98
N LYS A 316 27.13 -2.67 9.38
CA LYS A 316 27.94 -2.91 10.57
C LYS A 316 29.29 -2.18 10.52
N ALA A 317 29.96 -2.20 9.37
CA ALA A 317 31.23 -1.51 9.17
C ALA A 317 31.10 0.01 9.34
N LYS A 318 29.98 0.60 8.89
CA LYS A 318 29.70 2.03 9.12
C LYS A 318 29.44 2.34 10.60
N SER A 319 28.74 1.46 11.31
CA SER A 319 28.45 1.63 12.74
C SER A 319 29.70 1.50 13.63
N ALA A 320 30.73 0.79 13.19
CA ALA A 320 31.98 0.58 13.95
C ALA A 320 32.99 1.73 13.80
N ASN A 321 32.79 2.63 12.84
CA ASN A 321 33.65 3.78 12.56
C ASN A 321 33.07 5.11 13.10
N VAL A 322 32.01 5.04 13.91
CA VAL A 322 31.34 6.16 14.58
C VAL A 322 31.41 5.92 16.09
#